data_AF-A0A6J7ICU2-F1
#
_entry.id   AF-A0A6J7ICU2-F1
#
_cell.length_a   1.000
_cell.length_b   1.000
_cell.length_c   1.000
_cell.angle_alpha   90.00
_cell.angle_beta   90.00
_cell.angle_gamma   90.00
#
_symmetry.space_group_name_H-M   'P 1'
#
loop_
_entity.id
_entity.type
_entity.pdbx_description
1 polymer ?
#
loop_
_entity_poly.entity_id
_entity_poly.type
_entity_poly.pdbx_seq_one_letter_code
_entity_poly.pdbx_strand_id
1 'polypeptide(L)'
;MTGNVATKSKPKKFTSRAALRLIEPGSSVDCSHCDQRVKFQARVRLQQVICNVYLDGAWDRVEHFHAECYEIAGSPYDQPSQTATGRAF
;
A
#
# COMPACT_ATOMS: atom_id res chain seq x y z
N MET A 1 13.55 47.39 7.57
CA MET A 1 13.90 45.98 7.84
C MET A 1 12.60 45.20 8.04
N THR A 2 11.97 44.75 6.96
CA THR A 2 10.70 44.00 7.02
C THR A 2 11.03 42.51 7.13
N GLY A 3 10.95 41.97 8.34
CA GLY A 3 11.15 40.56 8.63
C GLY A 3 10.01 39.72 8.06
N ASN A 4 10.36 38.76 7.20
CA ASN A 4 9.45 37.76 6.67
C ASN A 4 9.10 36.75 7.78
N VAL A 5 7.87 36.77 8.29
CA VAL A 5 7.41 35.84 9.32
C VAL A 5 7.09 34.50 8.64
N ALA A 6 8.03 33.55 8.70
CA ALA A 6 7.80 32.19 8.24
C ALA A 6 6.77 31.50 9.14
N THR A 7 5.58 31.23 8.61
CA THR A 7 4.55 30.43 9.28
C THR A 7 4.97 28.97 9.28
N LYS A 8 5.26 28.42 10.46
CA LYS A 8 5.51 26.97 10.63
C LYS A 8 4.22 26.21 10.31
N SER A 9 4.21 25.41 9.25
CA SER A 9 3.12 24.50 8.94
C SER A 9 3.05 23.37 9.98
N LYS A 10 1.83 23.00 10.40
CA LYS A 10 1.64 21.86 11.30
C LYS A 10 2.09 20.57 10.58
N PRO A 11 2.77 19.64 11.28
CA PRO A 11 3.18 18.39 10.67
C PRO A 11 1.94 17.61 10.20
N LYS A 12 1.97 17.16 8.94
CA LYS A 12 0.89 16.36 8.36
C LYS A 12 0.86 15.00 9.06
N LYS A 13 -0.28 14.63 9.66
CA LYS A 13 -0.46 13.29 10.24
C LYS A 13 -0.37 12.27 9.12
N PHE A 14 0.36 11.17 9.34
CA PHE A 14 0.37 10.06 8.39
C PHE A 14 -0.99 9.36 8.40
N THR A 15 -1.43 8.92 7.24
CA THR A 15 -2.68 8.18 7.06
C THR A 15 -2.39 6.88 6.34
N SER A 16 -3.19 5.85 6.62
CA SER A 16 -3.15 4.59 5.90
C SER A 16 -3.31 4.80 4.40
N ARG A 17 -2.64 3.95 3.62
CA ARG A 17 -2.64 4.05 2.16
C ARG A 17 -2.41 2.70 1.51
N ALA A 18 -3.18 2.45 0.45
CA ALA A 18 -3.05 1.28 -0.39
C ALA A 18 -2.22 1.56 -1.66
N ALA A 19 -1.48 0.55 -2.11
CA ALA A 19 -0.74 0.61 -3.35
C ALA A 19 -0.88 -0.70 -4.13
N LEU A 20 -1.16 -0.61 -5.43
CA LEU A 20 -1.25 -1.77 -6.31
C LEU A 20 0.15 -2.11 -6.83
N ARG A 21 0.57 -3.37 -6.71
CA ARG A 21 1.89 -3.86 -7.12
C ARG A 21 1.80 -5.21 -7.80
N LEU A 22 2.78 -5.53 -8.65
CA LEU A 22 2.96 -6.90 -9.10
C LEU A 22 3.34 -7.78 -7.91
N ILE A 23 2.96 -9.05 -7.97
CA ILE A 23 3.44 -10.05 -7.03
C ILE A 23 4.87 -10.42 -7.43
N GLU A 24 5.81 -10.29 -6.49
CA GLU A 24 7.21 -10.61 -6.74
C GLU A 24 7.48 -12.12 -6.52
N PRO A 25 8.40 -12.73 -7.30
CA PRO A 25 8.87 -14.08 -7.05
C PRO A 25 9.40 -14.24 -5.62
N GLY A 26 9.09 -15.37 -4.98
CA GLY A 26 9.54 -15.65 -3.60
C GLY A 26 8.71 -14.98 -2.50
N SER A 27 7.66 -14.23 -2.84
CA SER A 27 6.72 -13.70 -1.85
C SER A 27 6.10 -14.82 -1.00
N SER A 28 6.12 -14.63 0.32
CA SER A 28 5.57 -15.58 1.30
C SER A 28 4.47 -14.98 2.20
N VAL A 29 3.87 -13.86 1.78
CA VAL A 29 2.86 -13.14 2.55
C VAL A 29 1.45 -13.70 2.34
N ASP A 30 0.67 -13.80 3.42
CA ASP A 30 -0.70 -14.25 3.36
C ASP A 30 -1.67 -13.06 3.26
N CYS A 31 -2.79 -13.27 2.57
CA CYS A 31 -3.80 -12.27 2.33
C CYS A 31 -4.59 -11.99 3.61
N SER A 32 -4.67 -10.73 4.04
CA SER A 32 -5.38 -10.31 5.25
C SER A 32 -6.91 -10.44 5.18
N HIS A 33 -7.47 -10.82 4.02
CA HIS A 33 -8.91 -11.05 3.86
C HIS A 33 -9.30 -12.54 3.87
N CYS A 34 -8.52 -13.40 3.22
CA CYS A 34 -8.88 -14.81 3.02
C CYS A 34 -7.88 -15.81 3.62
N ASP A 35 -6.82 -15.31 4.26
CA ASP A 35 -5.74 -16.07 4.88
C ASP A 35 -4.97 -17.01 3.93
N GLN A 36 -5.19 -16.89 2.62
CA GLN A 36 -4.46 -17.64 1.59
C GLN A 36 -3.23 -16.85 1.12
N ARG A 37 -2.18 -17.58 0.72
CA ARG A 37 -0.94 -17.00 0.19
C ARG A 37 -1.18 -16.13 -1.05
N VAL A 38 -0.57 -14.94 -1.05
CA VAL A 38 -0.44 -14.08 -2.24
C VAL A 38 0.70 -14.63 -3.11
N LYS A 39 0.37 -15.58 -4.00
CA LYS A 39 1.36 -16.34 -4.77
C LYS A 39 1.74 -15.68 -6.08
N PHE A 40 3.04 -15.62 -6.36
CA PHE A 40 3.57 -15.34 -7.68
C PHE A 40 3.25 -16.49 -8.65
N GLN A 41 2.99 -16.15 -9.91
CA GLN A 41 2.87 -17.12 -11.00
C GLN A 41 3.65 -16.62 -12.22
N ALA A 42 4.67 -17.36 -12.68
CA ALA A 42 5.63 -16.88 -13.69
C ALA A 42 5.02 -16.43 -15.02
N ARG A 43 3.89 -17.03 -15.42
CA ARG A 43 3.22 -16.74 -16.69
C ARG A 43 2.03 -15.79 -16.53
N VAL A 44 1.72 -15.36 -15.30
CA VAL A 44 0.56 -14.52 -15.00
C VAL A 44 1.04 -13.30 -14.20
N ARG A 45 0.83 -12.10 -14.75
CA ARG A 45 1.19 -10.85 -14.08
C ARG A 45 0.17 -10.48 -13.00
N LEU A 46 0.01 -11.35 -12.01
CA LEU A 46 -0.88 -11.13 -10.87
C LEU A 46 -0.42 -9.92 -10.06
N GLN A 47 -1.40 -9.22 -9.52
CA GLN A 47 -1.20 -8.04 -8.68
C GLN A 47 -1.69 -8.31 -7.25
N GLN A 48 -1.07 -7.58 -6.32
CA GLN A 48 -1.46 -7.50 -4.93
C GLN A 48 -1.70 -6.04 -4.55
N VAL A 49 -2.52 -5.84 -3.53
CA VAL A 49 -2.63 -4.56 -2.85
C VAL A 49 -1.82 -4.63 -1.55
N ILE A 50 -0.89 -3.70 -1.40
CA ILE A 50 -0.07 -3.54 -0.19
C ILE A 50 -0.54 -2.29 0.53
N CYS A 51 -0.91 -2.44 1.79
CA CYS A 51 -1.46 -1.37 2.61
C CYS A 51 -0.50 -1.04 3.74
N ASN A 52 0.04 0.19 3.73
CA ASN A 52 0.78 0.68 4.89
C ASN A 52 -0.23 1.27 5.88
N VAL A 53 -0.40 0.62 7.02
CA VAL A 53 -1.42 0.97 8.01
C VAL A 53 -0.80 1.88 9.07
N TYR A 54 -1.47 2.99 9.32
CA TYR A 54 -1.11 3.94 10.36
C TYR A 54 -2.27 4.08 11.35
N LEU A 55 -1.96 4.00 12.65
CA LEU A 55 -2.88 4.27 13.75
C LEU A 55 -2.42 5.54 14.48
N ASP A 56 -3.34 6.48 14.69
CA ASP A 56 -3.06 7.78 15.32
C ASP A 56 -1.89 8.58 14.70
N GLY A 57 -1.63 8.35 13.41
CA GLY A 57 -0.54 8.98 12.67
C GLY A 57 0.84 8.35 12.88
N ALA A 58 0.92 7.24 13.60
CA ALA A 58 2.10 6.39 13.74
C ALA A 58 2.00 5.15 12.84
N TRP A 59 3.12 4.67 12.32
CA TRP A 59 3.16 3.42 11.57
C TRP A 59 2.82 2.25 12.50
N ASP A 60 1.95 1.34 12.04
CA ASP A 60 1.53 0.18 12.81
C ASP A 60 1.97 -1.13 12.13
N ARG A 61 1.56 -1.34 10.88
CA ARG A 61 1.83 -2.60 10.15
C ARG A 61 1.71 -2.44 8.64
N VAL A 62 2.05 -3.52 7.94
CA VAL A 62 1.74 -3.70 6.52
C VAL A 62 0.75 -4.85 6.38
N GLU A 63 -0.33 -4.61 5.63
CA GLU A 63 -1.28 -5.64 5.22
C GLU A 63 -1.15 -5.93 3.73
N HIS A 64 -1.36 -7.18 3.36
CA HIS A 64 -1.28 -7.65 1.98
C HIS A 64 -2.62 -8.27 1.59
N PHE A 65 -3.06 -8.00 0.36
CA PHE A 65 -4.28 -8.57 -0.18
C PHE A 65 -4.02 -9.07 -1.61
N HIS A 66 -4.71 -10.14 -2.02
CA HIS A 66 -4.97 -10.31 -3.45
C HIS A 66 -5.73 -9.09 -3.97
N ALA A 67 -5.47 -8.67 -5.22
CA ALA A 67 -6.16 -7.51 -5.79
C ALA A 67 -7.69 -7.63 -5.69
N GLU A 68 -8.24 -8.79 -6.03
CA GLU A 68 -9.68 -9.09 -5.94
C GLU A 68 -10.19 -9.06 -4.49
N CYS A 69 -9.43 -9.64 -3.55
CA CYS A 69 -9.82 -9.65 -2.14
C CYS A 69 -9.89 -8.24 -1.54
N TYR A 70 -9.04 -7.31 -2.00
CA TYR A 70 -9.08 -5.92 -1.55
C TYR A 70 -10.38 -5.21 -1.97
N GLU A 71 -10.85 -5.49 -3.18
CA GLU A 71 -12.14 -4.97 -3.68
C GLU A 71 -13.32 -5.58 -2.93
N ILE A 72 -13.31 -6.91 -2.72
CA ILE A 72 -14.33 -7.63 -1.95
C ILE A 72 -14.41 -7.12 -0.50
N ALA A 73 -13.26 -6.80 0.11
CA ALA A 73 -13.18 -6.22 1.45
C ALA A 73 -13.64 -4.75 1.52
N GLY A 74 -14.07 -4.15 0.41
CA GLY A 74 -14.59 -2.78 0.37
C GLY A 74 -13.51 -1.70 0.38
N SER A 75 -12.27 -2.02 -0.03
CA SER A 75 -11.14 -1.07 -0.08
C SER A 75 -10.87 -0.35 1.25
N PRO A 76 -10.48 -1.07 2.31
CA PRO A 76 -10.39 -0.55 3.69
C PRO A 76 -9.42 0.62 3.90
N TYR A 77 -8.47 0.84 2.98
CA TYR A 77 -7.46 1.90 3.06
C TYR A 77 -7.41 2.76 1.79
N ASP A 78 -8.60 3.09 1.27
CA ASP A 78 -8.85 3.85 0.05
C ASP A 78 -8.43 3.12 -1.25
N GLN A 79 -8.67 3.78 -2.39
CA GLN A 79 -8.27 3.23 -3.68
C GLN A 79 -6.74 3.06 -3.76
N PRO A 80 -6.27 1.89 -4.23
CA PRO A 80 -4.85 1.63 -4.29
C PRO A 80 -4.19 2.52 -5.33
N SER A 81 -3.17 3.27 -4.90
CA SER A 81 -2.34 4.05 -5.81
C SER A 81 -1.61 3.14 -6.78
N GLN A 82 -1.73 3.41 -8.08
CA GLN A 82 -0.95 2.75 -9.10
C GLN A 82 0.43 3.41 -9.14
N THR A 83 1.46 2.75 -8.61
CA THR A 83 2.82 3.17 -8.88
C THR A 83 3.37 2.24 -9.96
N ALA A 84 3.55 2.78 -11.16
CA ALA A 84 4.31 2.13 -12.22
C ALA A 84 5.73 1.89 -11.71
N THR A 85 6.00 0.69 -11.19
CA THR A 85 7.34 0.33 -10.71
C THR A 85 7.84 -0.81 -11.59
N GLY A 86 8.50 -0.41 -12.66
CA GLY A 86 9.33 -1.27 -13.48
C GLY A 86 10.38 -0.37 -14.11
N ARG A 87 11.56 -0.27 -13.49
CA ARG A 87 12.75 0.15 -14.24
C ARG A 87 12.97 -0.95 -15.28
N ALA A 88 12.89 -0.60 -16.56
CA ALA A 88 13.44 -1.43 -17.61
C ALA A 88 14.91 -1.68 -17.28
N PHE A 89 15.29 -2.97 -17.21
CA PHE A 89 16.68 -3.37 -17.21
C PHE A 89 17.28 -3.20 -18.61
#